data_AF-A0A848GZB4-F1
#
_entry.id   AF-A0A848GZB4-F1
#
_cell.length_a   1.000
_cell.length_b   1.000
_cell.length_c   1.000
_cell.angle_alpha   90.00
_cell.angle_beta   90.00
_cell.angle_gamma   90.00
#
_symmetry.space_group_name_H-M   'P 1'
#
loop_
_entity.id
_entity.type
_entity.pdbx_description
1 polymer ?
#
loop_
_entity_poly.entity_id
_entity_poly.type
_entity_poly.pdbx_seq_one_letter_code
_entity_poly.pdbx_strand_id
1 'polypeptide(L)'
;MSAPDRPGKTSGWMTFRSAGKYDAPETQPRSTQPPHIGVGTLDNVRSVFWQSYRHLFPPHSLAAQTPNGNVVISWSIMDEPDARYPYAAPVMLRFDQDLLDAMWKSAPTQRIRIAEKHEPTLREGLRGYDPYARFPNARVVVIG
;
A
#
# COMPACT_ATOMS: atom_id res chain seq x y z
N MET A 1 -56.13 -43.96 17.14
CA MET A 1 -54.85 -43.23 17.26
C MET A 1 -54.99 -41.96 16.44
N SER A 2 -55.03 -40.82 17.11
CA SER A 2 -55.49 -39.53 16.61
C SER A 2 -54.39 -38.73 15.92
N ALA A 3 -54.77 -37.93 14.93
CA ALA A 3 -53.95 -36.97 14.18
C ALA A 3 -53.67 -35.68 15.00
N PRO A 4 -52.59 -34.93 14.72
CA PRO A 4 -52.32 -33.67 15.38
C PRO A 4 -52.79 -32.43 14.59
N ASP A 5 -53.47 -31.56 15.34
CA ASP A 5 -53.34 -30.10 15.46
C ASP A 5 -53.34 -29.13 14.25
N ARG A 6 -54.34 -28.24 14.30
CA ARG A 6 -54.36 -26.79 13.95
C ARG A 6 -55.75 -26.25 14.37
N PRO A 7 -56.02 -24.92 14.49
CA PRO A 7 -55.18 -23.73 14.66
C PRO A 7 -55.72 -22.76 15.76
N GLY A 8 -54.95 -21.74 16.15
CA GLY A 8 -55.48 -20.56 16.89
C GLY A 8 -54.67 -19.31 16.52
N LYS A 9 -55.21 -18.33 15.79
CA LYS A 9 -56.16 -17.25 16.16
C LYS A 9 -55.53 -16.13 17.01
N THR A 10 -55.11 -15.07 16.30
CA THR A 10 -55.36 -13.62 16.50
C THR A 10 -55.71 -13.06 17.89
N SER A 11 -55.01 -11.98 18.27
CA SER A 11 -55.48 -10.71 18.88
C SER A 11 -54.28 -10.11 19.66
N GLY A 12 -53.87 -8.85 19.62
CA GLY A 12 -54.58 -7.58 19.44
C GLY A 12 -54.35 -6.70 20.68
N TRP A 13 -54.10 -5.40 20.47
CA TRP A 13 -54.15 -4.27 21.44
C TRP A 13 -52.91 -4.08 22.36
N MET A 14 -52.09 -3.04 22.20
CA MET A 14 -52.21 -1.56 22.38
C MET A 14 -51.51 -1.06 23.67
N THR A 15 -50.47 -0.24 23.44
CA THR A 15 -49.97 0.95 24.17
C THR A 15 -49.61 0.88 25.65
N PHE A 16 -48.40 1.34 26.01
CA PHE A 16 -48.19 2.53 26.84
C PHE A 16 -46.78 3.11 26.63
N ARG A 17 -46.71 4.44 26.52
CA ARG A 17 -45.47 5.25 26.43
C ARG A 17 -44.75 5.27 27.78
N SER A 18 -43.43 5.18 27.77
CA SER A 18 -42.61 6.00 28.68
C SER A 18 -41.26 6.32 28.03
N ALA A 19 -40.83 7.55 28.26
CA ALA A 19 -39.72 8.22 27.61
C ALA A 19 -38.37 7.85 28.23
N GLY A 20 -37.32 7.97 27.42
CA GLY A 20 -35.97 8.24 27.90
C GLY A 20 -35.03 7.06 27.83
N LYS A 21 -34.41 6.88 26.66
CA LYS A 21 -32.96 6.68 26.52
C LYS A 21 -32.59 6.93 25.06
N TYR A 22 -31.66 7.85 24.86
CA TYR A 22 -30.99 8.06 23.59
C TYR A 22 -30.31 6.74 23.18
N ASP A 23 -30.85 6.06 22.18
CA ASP A 23 -30.07 5.13 21.35
C ASP A 23 -29.75 5.87 20.06
N ALA A 24 -28.45 6.10 19.86
CA ALA A 24 -27.90 6.73 18.67
C ALA A 24 -28.27 5.93 17.41
N PRO A 25 -28.45 6.58 16.25
CA PRO A 25 -28.75 5.84 15.03
C PRO A 25 -27.58 4.93 14.63
N GLU A 26 -27.83 3.62 14.69
CA GLU A 26 -27.19 2.66 13.81
C GLU A 26 -27.43 3.11 12.37
N THR A 27 -26.37 3.61 11.71
CA THR A 27 -25.93 3.28 10.34
C THR A 27 -25.03 4.39 9.83
N GLN A 28 -23.75 4.36 10.24
CA GLN A 28 -22.73 4.81 9.30
C GLN A 28 -22.51 3.67 8.31
N PRO A 29 -22.74 3.86 6.99
CA PRO A 29 -22.27 2.88 6.03
C PRO A 29 -20.77 2.72 6.23
N ARG A 30 -20.37 1.47 6.48
CA ARG A 30 -18.98 1.02 6.46
C ARG A 30 -18.36 1.63 5.21
N SER A 31 -17.45 2.58 5.40
CA SER A 31 -16.75 3.21 4.30
C SER A 31 -16.17 2.09 3.43
N THR A 32 -16.72 1.90 2.23
CA THR A 32 -16.14 1.06 1.18
C THR A 32 -15.02 1.80 0.46
N GLN A 33 -14.55 2.91 1.03
CA GLN A 33 -13.29 3.45 0.63
C GLN A 33 -12.24 2.44 1.10
N PRO A 34 -11.47 1.80 0.17
CA PRO A 34 -10.27 1.11 0.60
C PRO A 34 -9.51 2.07 1.52
N PRO A 35 -8.83 1.59 2.58
CA PRO A 35 -7.99 2.47 3.37
C PRO A 35 -7.23 3.31 2.36
N HIS A 36 -7.32 4.63 2.47
CA HIS A 36 -6.42 5.49 1.75
C HIS A 36 -5.06 5.03 2.23
N ILE A 37 -4.43 4.13 1.47
CA ILE A 37 -3.02 3.83 1.57
C ILE A 37 -2.44 5.14 1.10
N GLY A 38 -2.35 6.11 2.02
CA GLY A 38 -1.53 7.27 1.82
C GLY A 38 -0.21 6.69 1.37
N VAL A 39 0.17 7.03 0.14
CA VAL A 39 1.51 6.78 -0.36
C VAL A 39 2.40 7.35 0.73
N GLY A 40 2.91 6.47 1.59
CA GLY A 40 3.58 6.88 2.82
C GLY A 40 4.71 7.79 2.39
N THR A 41 4.60 9.07 2.74
CA THR A 41 5.62 10.06 2.42
C THR A 41 6.95 9.46 2.88
N LEU A 42 7.81 9.15 1.91
CA LEU A 42 9.12 8.60 2.21
C LEU A 42 9.79 9.48 3.24
N ASP A 43 10.45 8.88 4.22
CA ASP A 43 11.22 9.68 5.17
C ASP A 43 12.35 10.46 4.48
N ASN A 44 12.97 11.37 5.23
CA ASN A 44 14.01 12.25 4.71
C ASN A 44 15.24 11.54 4.14
N VAL A 45 15.48 10.26 4.46
CA VAL A 45 16.60 9.48 3.91
C VAL A 45 16.16 8.72 2.66
N ARG A 46 15.04 8.01 2.74
CA ARG A 46 14.50 7.19 1.63
C ARG A 46 14.03 8.05 0.46
N SER A 47 13.56 9.27 0.74
CA SER A 47 13.28 10.26 -0.30
C SER A 47 14.53 10.65 -1.09
N VAL A 48 15.71 10.75 -0.47
CA VAL A 48 16.97 11.04 -1.19
C VAL A 48 17.29 9.94 -2.18
N PHE A 49 17.23 8.67 -1.74
CA PHE A 49 17.41 7.52 -2.64
C PHE A 49 16.41 7.55 -3.78
N TRP A 50 15.13 7.78 -3.48
CA TRP A 50 14.10 7.85 -4.52
C TRP A 50 14.38 8.95 -5.55
N GLN A 51 14.75 10.15 -5.11
CA GLN A 51 15.07 11.26 -6.02
C GLN A 51 16.29 10.94 -6.88
N SER A 52 17.35 10.38 -6.29
CA SER A 52 18.57 10.00 -7.03
C SER A 52 18.29 8.92 -8.08
N TYR A 53 17.35 8.00 -7.83
CA TYR A 53 17.06 6.87 -8.71
C TYR A 53 15.86 7.09 -9.62
N ARG A 54 15.15 8.22 -9.47
CA ARG A 54 13.88 8.51 -10.14
C ARG A 54 13.96 8.30 -11.65
N HIS A 55 15.09 8.66 -12.24
CA HIS A 55 15.34 8.59 -13.68
C HIS A 55 15.39 7.16 -14.25
N LEU A 56 15.51 6.12 -13.40
CA LEU A 56 15.49 4.72 -13.81
C LEU A 56 14.08 4.16 -14.03
N PHE A 57 13.05 4.92 -13.68
CA PHE A 57 11.65 4.48 -13.70
C PHE A 57 10.79 5.41 -14.57
N PRO A 58 9.65 4.92 -15.11
CA PRO A 58 8.74 5.75 -15.89
C PRO A 58 8.28 7.04 -15.16
N PRO A 59 7.98 8.15 -15.85
CA PRO A 59 7.61 9.43 -15.22
C PRO A 59 6.38 9.42 -14.30
N HIS A 60 5.54 8.39 -14.38
CA HIS A 60 4.35 8.20 -13.54
C HIS A 60 4.54 7.16 -12.43
N SER A 61 5.74 6.60 -12.26
CA SER A 61 6.02 5.69 -11.15
C SER A 61 5.96 6.35 -9.79
N LEU A 62 5.46 5.59 -8.82
CA LEU A 62 5.32 5.99 -7.42
C LEU A 62 6.23 5.14 -6.54
N ALA A 63 6.71 5.74 -5.45
CA ALA A 63 7.47 5.06 -4.42
C ALA A 63 6.79 5.24 -3.06
N ALA A 64 6.69 4.17 -2.28
CA ALA A 64 6.12 4.17 -0.94
C ALA A 64 7.00 3.41 0.04
N GLN A 65 6.98 3.83 1.29
CA GLN A 65 7.69 3.15 2.37
C GLN A 65 6.79 2.12 3.05
N THR A 66 7.29 0.91 3.23
CA THR A 66 6.61 -0.14 4.00
C THR A 66 6.86 0.05 5.50
N PRO A 67 6.05 -0.56 6.40
CA PRO A 67 6.24 -0.45 7.84
C PRO A 67 7.61 -0.94 8.35
N ASN A 68 8.24 -1.87 7.63
CA ASN A 68 9.60 -2.35 7.92
C ASN A 68 10.71 -1.51 7.26
N GLY A 69 10.38 -0.35 6.69
CA GLY A 69 11.36 0.59 6.15
C GLY A 69 11.95 0.20 4.79
N ASN A 70 11.31 -0.67 4.01
CA ASN A 70 11.68 -0.87 2.61
C ASN A 70 11.01 0.20 1.74
N VAL A 71 11.57 0.44 0.56
CA VAL A 71 10.92 1.28 -0.46
C VAL A 71 10.36 0.37 -1.53
N VAL A 72 9.07 0.51 -1.83
CA VAL A 72 8.39 -0.21 -2.91
C VAL A 72 8.10 0.78 -4.02
N ILE A 73 8.49 0.44 -5.25
CA ILE A 73 8.31 1.25 -6.45
C ILE A 73 7.39 0.48 -7.40
N SER A 74 6.35 1.15 -7.89
CA SER A 74 5.41 0.58 -8.85
C SER A 74 4.81 1.69 -9.74
N TRP A 75 4.27 1.30 -10.89
CA TRP A 75 3.63 2.19 -11.85
C TRP A 75 2.54 1.43 -12.59
N SER A 76 1.60 2.17 -13.18
CA SER A 76 0.60 1.57 -14.08
C SER A 76 1.20 1.27 -15.45
N ILE A 77 0.75 0.19 -16.08
CA ILE A 77 1.09 -0.14 -17.47
C ILE A 77 0.03 0.54 -18.35
N MET A 78 0.44 1.52 -19.16
CA MET A 78 -0.49 2.36 -19.93
C MET A 78 -0.96 1.71 -21.24
N ASP A 79 -0.22 0.73 -21.75
CA ASP A 79 -0.43 0.18 -23.10
C ASP A 79 -1.45 -0.96 -23.16
N GLU A 80 -1.96 -1.42 -22.01
CA GLU A 80 -2.94 -2.51 -21.90
C GLU A 80 -4.15 -2.10 -21.05
N PRO A 81 -5.15 -1.42 -21.64
CA PRO A 81 -6.35 -0.99 -20.92
C PRO A 81 -7.19 -2.15 -20.35
N ASP A 82 -7.08 -3.35 -20.96
CA ASP A 82 -7.80 -4.56 -20.55
C ASP A 82 -6.98 -5.46 -19.59
N ALA A 83 -5.80 -5.01 -19.14
CA ALA A 83 -4.96 -5.80 -18.24
C ALA A 83 -5.69 -6.09 -16.93
N ARG A 84 -5.81 -7.39 -16.59
CA ARG A 84 -6.38 -7.84 -15.31
C ARG A 84 -5.66 -7.24 -14.10
N TYR A 85 -4.38 -6.93 -14.25
CA TYR A 85 -3.56 -6.22 -13.26
C TYR A 85 -2.92 -5.02 -13.94
N PRO A 86 -3.41 -3.80 -13.68
CA PRO A 86 -2.96 -2.61 -14.41
C PRO A 86 -1.62 -2.07 -13.92
N TYR A 87 -0.91 -2.78 -13.03
CA TYR A 87 0.32 -2.33 -12.40
C TYR A 87 1.49 -3.25 -12.73
N ALA A 88 2.65 -2.65 -12.93
CA ALA A 88 3.89 -3.39 -13.13
C ALA A 88 4.30 -4.14 -11.86
N ALA A 89 4.97 -5.28 -12.04
CA ALA A 89 5.57 -6.07 -10.96
C ALA A 89 6.42 -5.16 -10.05
N PRO A 90 6.15 -5.06 -8.74
CA PRO A 90 6.81 -4.05 -7.92
C PRO A 90 8.32 -4.30 -7.78
N VAL A 91 9.08 -3.21 -7.67
CA VAL A 91 10.50 -3.24 -7.29
C VAL A 91 10.60 -2.87 -5.82
N MET A 92 11.25 -3.70 -5.02
CA MET A 92 11.48 -3.49 -3.59
C MET A 92 12.96 -3.20 -3.33
N LEU A 93 13.24 -2.04 -2.74
CA LEU A 93 14.57 -1.67 -2.25
C LEU A 93 14.67 -1.99 -0.77
N ARG A 94 15.67 -2.79 -0.41
CA ARG A 94 16.08 -3.07 0.96
C ARG A 94 17.40 -2.37 1.22
N PHE A 95 17.48 -1.67 2.33
CA PHE A 95 18.67 -0.94 2.72
C PHE A 95 19.34 -1.64 3.89
N ASP A 96 20.67 -1.74 3.81
CA ASP A 96 21.48 -2.12 4.95
C ASP A 96 21.33 -1.08 6.08
N GLN A 97 21.36 -1.55 7.32
CA GLN A 97 21.15 -0.69 8.48
C GLN A 97 22.30 0.30 8.66
N ASP A 98 23.55 -0.11 8.39
CA ASP A 98 24.72 0.76 8.54
C ASP A 98 24.70 1.87 7.49
N LEU A 99 24.20 1.58 6.28
CA LEU A 99 23.97 2.59 5.25
C LEU A 99 22.93 3.63 5.69
N LEU A 100 21.81 3.17 6.26
CA LEU A 100 20.79 4.09 6.77
C LEU A 100 21.35 4.96 7.90
N ASP A 101 22.09 4.37 8.83
CA ASP A 101 22.72 5.09 9.94
C ASP A 101 23.74 6.13 9.43
N ALA A 102 24.52 5.80 8.41
CA ALA A 102 25.44 6.72 7.76
C ALA A 102 24.69 7.88 7.09
N MET A 103 23.57 7.61 6.42
CA MET A 103 22.72 8.62 5.81
C MET A 103 22.12 9.57 6.86
N TRP A 104 21.61 9.04 7.97
CA TRP A 104 21.02 9.85 9.04
C TRP A 104 22.04 10.83 9.66
N LYS A 105 23.28 10.39 9.86
CA LYS A 105 24.38 11.21 10.42
C LYS A 105 24.97 12.20 9.41
N SER A 106 24.70 12.02 8.12
CA SER A 106 25.27 12.83 7.04
C SER A 106 24.52 14.14 6.81
N ALA A 107 25.24 15.17 6.35
CA ALA A 107 24.66 16.41 5.85
C ALA A 107 23.91 16.17 4.51
N PRO A 108 22.94 17.05 4.12
CA PRO A 108 22.12 16.84 2.93
C PRO A 108 22.89 16.58 1.64
N THR A 109 23.95 17.36 1.37
CA THR A 109 24.79 17.19 0.17
C THR A 109 25.54 15.85 0.17
N GLN A 110 25.95 15.37 1.34
CA GLN A 110 26.62 14.08 1.48
C GLN A 110 25.63 12.91 1.28
N ARG A 111 24.38 13.05 1.72
CA ARG A 111 23.33 12.04 1.47
C ARG A 111 23.10 11.81 -0.01
N ILE A 112 23.06 12.89 -0.81
CA ILE A 112 22.90 12.81 -2.27
C ILE A 112 24.07 12.02 -2.87
N ARG A 113 25.32 12.34 -2.50
CA ARG A 113 26.51 11.63 -2.99
C ARG A 113 26.50 10.14 -2.63
N ILE A 114 26.09 9.80 -1.41
CA ILE A 114 25.95 8.41 -0.98
C ILE A 114 24.91 7.71 -1.84
N ALA A 115 23.72 8.30 -2.00
CA ALA A 115 22.66 7.71 -2.83
C ALA A 115 23.12 7.49 -4.29
N GLU A 116 23.72 8.50 -4.92
CA GLU A 116 24.27 8.43 -6.27
C GLU A 116 25.32 7.32 -6.43
N LYS A 117 26.20 7.13 -5.43
CA LYS A 117 27.19 6.05 -5.44
C LYS A 117 26.56 4.65 -5.55
N HIS A 118 25.36 4.46 -5.01
CA HIS A 118 24.64 3.18 -5.05
C HIS A 118 23.66 3.06 -6.22
N GLU A 119 23.49 4.10 -7.04
CA GLU A 119 22.64 4.04 -8.25
C GLU A 119 23.04 2.90 -9.19
N PRO A 120 24.33 2.63 -9.47
CA PRO A 120 24.72 1.53 -10.33
C PRO A 120 24.26 0.16 -9.83
N THR A 121 24.23 -0.04 -8.50
CA THR A 121 23.73 -1.29 -7.90
C THR A 121 22.25 -1.48 -8.21
N LEU A 122 21.46 -0.41 -8.14
CA LEU A 122 20.05 -0.47 -8.55
C LEU A 122 19.90 -0.73 -10.04
N ARG A 123 20.67 -0.04 -10.88
CA ARG A 123 20.64 -0.24 -12.32
C ARG A 123 20.93 -1.69 -12.72
N GLU A 124 21.98 -2.29 -12.15
CA GLU A 124 22.28 -3.71 -12.36
C GLU A 124 21.19 -4.61 -11.75
N GLY A 125 20.64 -4.24 -10.60
CA GLY A 125 19.49 -4.90 -9.99
C GLY A 125 18.25 -4.92 -10.89
N LEU A 126 18.03 -3.87 -11.69
CA LEU A 126 16.94 -3.79 -12.66
C LEU A 126 17.23 -4.49 -13.99
N ARG A 127 18.46 -4.99 -14.20
CA ARG A 127 18.81 -5.70 -15.42
C ARG A 127 17.98 -6.98 -15.54
N GLY A 128 17.24 -7.10 -16.64
CA GLY A 128 16.33 -8.23 -16.89
C GLY A 128 15.03 -8.18 -16.08
N TYR A 129 14.71 -7.04 -15.45
CA TYR A 129 13.40 -6.82 -14.87
C TYR A 129 12.32 -6.85 -15.96
N ASP A 130 11.29 -7.67 -15.73
CA ASP A 130 10.10 -7.77 -16.57
C ASP A 130 8.90 -7.13 -15.83
N PRO A 131 8.38 -5.98 -16.30
CA PRO A 131 7.23 -5.31 -15.68
C PRO A 131 5.94 -6.13 -15.73
N TYR A 132 5.83 -7.08 -16.66
CA TYR A 132 4.67 -7.95 -16.83
C TYR A 132 4.78 -9.25 -16.04
N ALA A 133 5.86 -9.43 -15.28
CA ALA A 133 6.06 -10.61 -14.45
C ALA A 133 4.91 -10.77 -13.45
N ARG A 134 4.45 -12.01 -13.25
CA ARG A 134 3.34 -12.30 -12.33
C ARG A 134 3.66 -11.85 -10.91
N PHE A 135 2.62 -11.52 -10.13
CA PHE A 135 2.70 -10.91 -8.80
C PHE A 135 3.61 -11.61 -7.73
N PRO A 136 3.96 -12.92 -7.77
CA PRO A 136 5.01 -13.44 -6.88
C PRO A 136 6.45 -13.10 -7.30
N ASN A 137 6.66 -12.53 -8.49
CA ASN A 137 7.98 -12.32 -9.10
C ASN A 137 8.53 -10.90 -8.87
N ALA A 138 8.15 -10.26 -7.76
CA ALA A 138 8.65 -8.92 -7.42
C ALA A 138 10.18 -8.89 -7.41
N ARG A 139 10.77 -7.82 -7.94
CA ARG A 139 12.22 -7.67 -7.97
C ARG A 139 12.69 -7.05 -6.67
N VAL A 140 13.60 -7.72 -5.97
CA VAL A 140 14.23 -7.20 -4.75
C VAL A 140 15.66 -6.76 -5.07
N VAL A 141 15.98 -5.52 -4.74
CA VAL A 141 17.33 -4.95 -4.83
C VAL A 141 17.80 -4.61 -3.43
N VAL A 142 19.02 -5.01 -3.09
CA VAL A 142 19.64 -4.76 -1.79
C VAL A 142 20.75 -3.74 -1.97
N ILE A 143 20.74 -2.69 -1.14
CA ILE A 143 21.72 -1.60 -1.15
C ILE A 143 22.45 -1.60 0.21
N GLY A 144 23.78 -1.66 0.18
CA GLY A 144 24.67 -1.62 1.34
C GLY A 144 26.05 -1.11 0.96
#